data_AF-A0A6J4MH57-F1
#
_entry.id   AF-A0A6J4MH57-F1
#
_cell.length_a   1.000
_cell.length_b   1.000
_cell.length_c   1.000
_cell.angle_alpha   90.00
_cell.angle_beta   90.00
_cell.angle_gamma   90.00
#
_symmetry.space_group_name_H-M   'P 1'
#
loop_
_entity.id
_entity.type
_entity.pdbx_description
1 polymer ?
#
loop_
_entity_poly.entity_id
_entity_poly.type
_entity_poly.pdbx_seq_one_letter_code
_entity_poly.pdbx_strand_id
1 'polypeptide(L)'
;FFLGVVTKQIPARPEDRKDGEIADGAGEVGFFPPYSWWPLYCAGALAVIVLGVVFGWYLVVMGVLLGVITLMGWTYEYYRGYHAH
;
A
#
# COMPACT_ATOMS: atom_id res chain seq x y z
N PHE A 1 14.75 -4.78 16.88
CA PHE A 1 15.92 -4.45 16.04
C PHE A 1 15.66 -3.18 15.21
N PHE A 2 14.74 -3.15 14.24
CA PHE A 2 14.43 -1.94 13.43
C PHE A 2 14.01 -0.70 14.24
N LEU A 3 12.95 -0.78 15.05
CA LEU A 3 12.45 0.37 15.84
C LEU A 3 13.53 0.96 16.76
N GLY A 4 14.33 0.10 17.43
CA GLY A 4 15.41 0.57 18.30
C GLY A 4 16.59 1.23 17.57
N VAL A 5 16.77 0.99 16.27
CA VAL A 5 17.72 1.75 15.45
C VAL A 5 17.14 3.11 15.10
N VAL A 6 15.88 3.15 14.65
CA VAL A 6 15.18 4.38 14.24
C VAL A 6 15.06 5.37 15.41
N THR A 7 14.71 4.91 16.61
CA THR A 7 14.61 5.77 17.81
C THR A 7 15.94 6.45 18.16
N LYS A 8 17.08 5.88 17.78
CA LYS A 8 18.39 6.52 18.01
C LYS A 8 18.76 7.55 16.93
N GLN A 9 18.05 7.57 15.81
CA GLN A 9 18.34 8.41 14.64
C GLN A 9 17.41 9.61 14.51
N ILE A 10 16.23 9.57 15.15
CA ILE A 10 15.20 10.60 15.05
C ILE A 10 15.00 11.23 16.44
N PRO A 11 14.86 12.58 16.54
CA PRO A 11 14.53 13.23 17.81
C PRO A 11 13.14 12.81 18.31
N ALA A 12 12.90 13.03 19.61
CA ALA A 12 11.59 12.78 20.22
C ALA A 12 10.50 13.56 19.47
N ARG A 13 9.48 12.85 19.02
CA ARG A 13 8.36 13.45 18.29
C ARG A 13 7.35 14.05 19.26
N PRO A 14 6.43 14.91 18.80
CA PRO A 14 5.33 15.39 19.63
C PRO A 14 4.53 14.25 20.29
N GLU A 15 4.38 13.12 19.59
CA GLU A 15 3.74 11.89 20.09
C GLU A 15 4.49 11.18 21.24
N ASP A 16 5.79 11.45 21.40
CA ASP A 16 6.63 10.87 22.47
C ASP A 16 6.71 11.78 23.73
N ARG A 17 6.27 13.03 23.61
CA ARG A 17 6.42 14.07 24.64
C ARG A 17 5.18 14.14 25.54
N LYS A 18 5.39 14.14 26.86
CA LYS A 18 4.30 14.31 27.84
C LYS A 18 3.76 15.74 27.90
N ASP A 19 4.52 16.70 27.39
CA ASP A 19 4.25 18.13 27.34
C ASP A 19 3.94 18.62 25.91
N GLY A 20 3.69 17.71 24.97
CA GLY A 20 3.37 18.07 23.57
C GLY A 20 2.01 18.75 23.46
N GLU A 21 1.94 19.82 22.65
CA GLU A 21 0.69 20.52 22.36
C GLU A 21 0.08 20.08 21.02
N ILE A 22 -1.23 20.28 20.83
CA ILE A 22 -1.91 19.93 19.56
C ILE A 22 -1.30 20.70 18.38
N ALA A 23 -0.86 21.94 18.60
CA ALA A 23 -0.23 22.77 17.60
C ALA A 23 1.08 22.17 17.04
N ASP A 24 1.79 21.38 17.85
CA ASP A 24 3.05 20.74 17.44
C ASP A 24 2.85 19.69 16.32
N GLY A 25 1.62 19.18 16.15
CA GLY A 25 1.24 18.21 15.13
C GLY A 25 0.50 18.78 13.91
N ALA A 26 0.34 20.10 13.82
CA ALA A 26 -0.53 20.76 12.82
C ALA A 26 0.04 20.81 11.38
N GLY A 27 1.16 20.12 11.11
CA GLY A 27 1.76 20.05 9.78
C GLY A 27 1.02 19.12 8.81
N GLU A 28 1.47 19.11 7.55
CA GLU A 28 0.98 18.15 6.56
C GLU A 28 1.40 16.71 6.93
N VAL A 29 0.43 15.80 7.02
CA VAL A 29 0.67 14.40 7.42
C VAL A 29 1.26 13.58 6.28
N GLY A 30 0.94 13.94 5.03
CA GLY A 30 1.38 13.25 3.83
C GLY A 30 0.25 13.00 2.84
N PHE A 31 0.54 12.20 1.82
CA PHE A 31 -0.41 11.87 0.77
C PHE A 31 -1.30 10.69 1.18
N PHE A 32 -2.61 10.86 1.04
CA PHE A 32 -3.60 9.80 1.19
C PHE A 32 -4.45 9.68 -0.07
N PRO A 33 -4.56 8.48 -0.66
CA PRO A 33 -5.41 8.27 -1.82
C PRO A 33 -6.89 8.51 -1.44
N PRO A 34 -7.63 9.41 -2.14
CA PRO A 34 -9.02 9.69 -1.81
C PRO A 34 -9.95 8.50 -2.13
N TYR A 35 -9.59 7.71 -3.14
CA TYR A 35 -10.21 6.44 -3.49
C TYR A 35 -9.23 5.60 -4.31
N SER A 36 -9.37 4.27 -4.27
CA SER A 36 -8.68 3.35 -5.16
C SER A 36 -9.48 2.05 -5.27
N TRP A 37 -9.75 1.60 -6.49
CA TRP A 37 -10.42 0.31 -6.75
C TRP A 37 -9.43 -0.85 -6.94
N TRP A 38 -8.15 -0.56 -7.10
CA TRP A 38 -7.13 -1.57 -7.30
C TRP A 38 -7.00 -2.60 -6.17
N PRO A 39 -7.14 -2.25 -4.87
CA PRO A 39 -7.13 -3.24 -3.79
C PRO A 39 -8.19 -4.33 -3.98
N LEU A 40 -9.39 -3.97 -4.47
CA LEU A 40 -10.48 -4.92 -4.72
C LEU A 40 -10.08 -5.93 -5.80
N TYR A 41 -9.55 -5.46 -6.93
CA TYR A 41 -9.13 -6.34 -8.01
C TYR A 41 -7.93 -7.21 -7.63
N CYS A 42 -6.98 -6.67 -6.84
CA CYS A 42 -5.86 -7.43 -6.31
C CYS A 42 -6.30 -8.56 -5.38
N ALA A 43 -7.28 -8.29 -4.50
CA ALA A 43 -7.89 -9.31 -3.66
C ALA A 43 -8.64 -10.37 -4.50
N GLY A 44 -9.36 -9.94 -5.54
CA GLY A 44 -10.02 -10.84 -6.49
C GLY A 44 -9.04 -11.76 -7.23
N ALA A 45 -7.90 -11.24 -7.67
CA ALA A 45 -6.85 -12.03 -8.29
C ALA A 45 -6.29 -13.09 -7.33
N LEU A 46 -6.04 -12.71 -6.07
CA LEU A 46 -5.62 -13.66 -5.04
C LEU A 46 -6.68 -14.74 -4.78
N ALA A 47 -7.97 -14.36 -4.73
CA ALA A 47 -9.05 -15.32 -4.58
C ALA A 47 -9.08 -16.35 -5.71
N VAL A 48 -8.85 -15.93 -6.96
CA VAL A 48 -8.74 -16.83 -8.12
C VAL A 48 -7.53 -17.77 -7.99
N ILE A 49 -6.37 -17.26 -7.54
CA ILE A 49 -5.18 -18.09 -7.29
C ILE A 49 -5.50 -19.18 -6.26
N VAL A 50 -6.11 -18.80 -5.12
CA VAL A 50 -6.45 -19.73 -4.03
C VAL A 50 -7.47 -20.77 -4.50
N LEU A 51 -8.50 -20.36 -5.27
CA LEU A 51 -9.44 -21.29 -5.88
C LEU A 51 -8.74 -22.24 -6.86
N GLY A 52 -7.75 -21.76 -7.61
CA GLY A 52 -6.98 -22.59 -8.52
C GLY A 52 -6.21 -23.73 -7.87
N VAL A 53 -5.80 -23.58 -6.60
CA VAL A 53 -5.17 -24.67 -5.84
C VAL A 53 -6.12 -25.87 -5.70
N VAL A 54 -7.44 -25.62 -5.62
CA VAL A 54 -8.48 -26.65 -5.47
C VAL A 54 -8.96 -27.17 -6.82
N PHE A 55 -9.26 -26.28 -7.77
CA PHE A 55 -9.93 -26.61 -9.03
C PHE A 55 -8.99 -26.91 -10.20
N GLY A 56 -7.73 -26.46 -10.14
CA GLY A 56 -6.71 -26.79 -11.14
C GLY A 56 -5.71 -25.67 -11.43
N TRP A 57 -4.50 -26.08 -11.82
CA TRP A 57 -3.33 -25.20 -11.97
C TRP A 57 -3.48 -24.11 -13.04
N TYR A 58 -4.35 -24.31 -14.03
CA TYR A 58 -4.63 -23.30 -15.07
C TYR A 58 -5.24 -22.02 -14.47
N LEU A 59 -6.09 -22.14 -13.43
CA LEU A 59 -6.63 -21.00 -12.71
C LEU A 59 -5.56 -20.26 -11.90
N VAL A 60 -4.58 -20.98 -11.34
CA VAL A 60 -3.43 -20.38 -10.66
C VAL A 60 -2.64 -19.50 -11.62
N VAL A 61 -2.33 -20.02 -12.82
CA VAL A 61 -1.61 -19.25 -13.85
C VAL A 61 -2.39 -18.00 -14.25
N MET A 62 -3.70 -18.12 -14.52
CA MET A 62 -4.53 -16.95 -14.85
C MET A 62 -4.64 -15.95 -13.69
N GLY A 63 -4.79 -16.44 -12.45
CA GLY A 63 -4.84 -15.61 -11.26
C GLY A 63 -3.54 -14.86 -11.01
N VAL A 64 -2.38 -15.47 -11.27
CA VAL A 64 -1.07 -14.80 -11.19
C VAL A 64 -0.95 -13.70 -12.24
N LEU A 65 -1.36 -13.97 -13.49
CA LEU A 65 -1.35 -12.94 -14.55
C LEU A 65 -2.25 -11.75 -14.18
N LEU A 66 -3.46 -12.01 -13.69
CA LEU A 66 -4.34 -10.96 -13.16
C LEU A 66 -3.69 -10.22 -11.98
N GLY A 67 -3.05 -10.96 -11.06
CA GLY A 67 -2.35 -10.41 -9.90
C GLY A 67 -1.27 -9.41 -10.32
N VAL A 68 -0.42 -9.77 -11.27
CA VAL A 68 0.62 -8.88 -11.81
C VAL A 68 0.02 -7.59 -12.37
N ILE A 69 -1.05 -7.68 -13.18
CA ILE A 69 -1.70 -6.50 -13.77
C ILE A 69 -2.29 -5.59 -12.69
N THR A 70 -3.00 -6.17 -11.72
CA THR A 70 -3.65 -5.40 -10.64
C THR A 70 -2.63 -4.76 -9.69
N LEU A 71 -1.52 -5.44 -9.41
CA LEU A 71 -0.42 -4.89 -8.63
C LEU A 71 0.29 -3.75 -9.35
N MET A 72 0.55 -3.88 -10.65
CA MET A 72 1.09 -2.78 -11.46
C MET A 72 0.12 -1.60 -11.46
N GLY A 73 -1.18 -1.83 -11.67
CA GLY A 73 -2.19 -0.78 -11.61
C GLY A 73 -2.20 -0.05 -10.26
N TRP A 74 -2.15 -0.78 -9.16
CA TRP A 74 -2.17 -0.21 -7.82
C TRP A 74 -0.89 0.59 -7.50
N THR A 75 0.28 0.04 -7.83
CA THR A 75 1.57 0.68 -7.55
C THR A 75 1.80 1.94 -8.37
N TYR A 76 1.34 1.96 -9.63
CA TYR A 76 1.51 3.10 -10.53
C TYR A 76 0.34 4.08 -10.55
N GLU A 77 -0.75 3.84 -9.81
CA GLU A 77 -1.98 4.64 -9.85
C GLU A 77 -1.73 6.16 -9.81
N TYR A 78 -0.88 6.61 -8.89
CA TYR A 78 -0.59 8.03 -8.67
C TYR A 78 0.67 8.53 -9.39
N TYR A 79 1.31 7.68 -10.21
CA TYR A 79 2.53 8.01 -10.96
C TYR A 79 2.31 8.20 -12.47
N ARG A 80 1.06 8.09 -12.96
CA ARG A 80 0.71 8.16 -14.40
C ARG A 80 0.64 9.58 -14.98
N GLY A 81 0.87 10.61 -14.17
CA GLY A 81 0.63 12.02 -14.51
C GLY A 81 1.52 12.64 -15.59
N TYR A 82 2.54 11.95 -16.11
CA TYR A 82 3.46 12.51 -17.13
C TYR A 82 3.08 12.20 -18.58
N HIS A 83 2.07 11.36 -18.84
CA HIS A 83 1.72 10.88 -20.19
C HIS A 83 0.27 11.17 -20.59
N ALA A 84 -0.32 12.24 -20.07
CA ALA A 84 -1.66 12.70 -20.42
C ALA A 84 -1.64 13.88 -21.42
N HIS A 85 -0.70 13.87 -22.37
CA HIS A 85 -0.67 14.77 -23.53
C HIS A 85 -1.30 14.09 -24.74
#